data_AF-A0A8J7NJZ5-F1
#
_entry.id   AF-A0A8J7NJZ5-F1
#
_cell.length_a   1.000
_cell.length_b   1.000
_cell.length_c   1.000
_cell.angle_alpha   90.00
_cell.angle_beta   90.00
_cell.angle_gamma   90.00
#
_symmetry.space_group_name_H-M   'P 1'
#
loop_
_entity.id
_entity.type
_entity.pdbx_description
1 polymer ?
#
loop_
_entity_poly.entity_id
_entity_poly.type
_entity_poly.pdbx_seq_one_letter_code
_entity_poly.pdbx_strand_id
1 'polypeptide(L)'
;MKDSRGANIYLEKLGELKLLVREQEPSRVYCFGIEEGSLFIEATPQSDISRKITAFQYELLSQRSSADLRSMAAPCQPCSDSEVLLAVCTSDFAARGTIRGVEHEKDQDASLIAVSLSRLYQQKSRVFASVGGRARRWVGHVRTLLECGVKPGEGEFLFTGSIRFGEAWLGCAPRYKDFLRLYSEARQLGTNPCQVDTD
;
A
#
# COMPACT_ATOMS: atom_id res chain seq x y z
N MET A 1 12.88 -1.76 -5.52
CA MET A 1 14.21 -1.28 -5.08
C MET A 1 15.07 -1.11 -6.32
N LYS A 2 15.58 0.10 -6.62
CA LYS A 2 16.09 0.43 -7.97
C LYS A 2 17.47 -0.15 -8.35
N ASP A 3 18.14 -0.88 -7.45
CA ASP A 3 19.50 -1.38 -7.69
C ASP A 3 19.76 -2.80 -7.13
N SER A 4 18.71 -3.60 -6.96
CA SER A 4 18.87 -5.00 -6.53
C SER A 4 19.52 -5.83 -7.63
N ARG A 5 20.72 -6.36 -7.39
CA ARG A 5 21.51 -7.14 -8.37
C ARG A 5 22.36 -8.18 -7.64
N GLY A 6 22.77 -9.22 -8.36
CA GLY A 6 23.72 -10.23 -7.88
C GLY A 6 23.11 -11.50 -7.32
N ALA A 7 21.80 -11.73 -7.46
CA ALA A 7 21.20 -13.01 -7.11
C ALA A 7 19.97 -13.34 -7.97
N ASN A 8 19.72 -14.63 -8.12
CA ASN A 8 18.44 -15.18 -8.55
C ASN A 8 17.67 -15.67 -7.32
N ILE A 9 16.34 -15.57 -7.38
CA ILE A 9 15.43 -16.05 -6.33
C ILE A 9 14.65 -17.24 -6.91
N TYR A 10 14.61 -18.34 -6.17
CA TYR A 10 13.94 -19.58 -6.53
C TYR A 10 12.94 -19.99 -5.45
N LEU A 11 12.00 -20.85 -5.83
CA LEU A 11 11.23 -21.68 -4.92
C LEU A 11 11.88 -23.05 -4.84
N GLU A 12 12.32 -23.42 -3.65
CA GLU A 12 12.87 -24.74 -3.35
C GLU A 12 11.79 -25.65 -2.76
N LYS A 13 11.66 -26.85 -3.32
CA LYS A 13 10.81 -27.90 -2.77
C LYS A 13 11.42 -29.27 -3.05
N LEU A 14 11.71 -30.03 -1.99
CA LEU A 14 12.24 -31.40 -2.08
C LEU A 14 13.54 -31.50 -2.92
N GLY A 15 14.37 -30.46 -2.88
CA GLY A 15 15.63 -30.37 -3.62
C GLY A 15 15.49 -29.85 -5.05
N GLU A 16 14.27 -29.57 -5.53
CA GLU A 16 14.05 -28.95 -6.84
C GLU A 16 13.97 -27.42 -6.71
N LEU A 17 14.64 -26.69 -7.62
CA LEU A 17 14.66 -25.24 -7.67
C LEU A 17 13.86 -24.72 -8.88
N LYS A 18 12.77 -23.99 -8.62
CA LYS A 18 11.98 -23.29 -9.63
C LYS A 18 12.31 -21.80 -9.60
N LEU A 19 12.84 -21.25 -10.69
CA LEU A 19 13.17 -19.83 -10.77
C LEU A 19 11.92 -18.95 -10.59
N LEU A 20 11.99 -18.00 -9.67
CA LEU A 20 10.92 -17.06 -9.36
C LEU A 20 11.25 -15.64 -9.84
N VAL A 21 12.46 -15.16 -9.53
CA VAL A 21 12.92 -13.82 -9.94
C VAL A 21 14.34 -13.92 -10.46
N ARG A 22 14.56 -13.41 -11.68
CA ARG A 22 15.89 -13.30 -12.26
C ARG A 22 16.51 -11.93 -11.95
N GLU A 23 17.83 -11.86 -11.80
CA GLU A 23 18.58 -10.62 -11.49
C GLU A 23 18.19 -9.40 -12.35
N GLN A 24 17.79 -9.60 -13.61
CA GLN A 24 17.51 -8.54 -14.57
C GLN A 24 16.01 -8.36 -14.88
N GLU A 25 15.13 -9.03 -14.13
CA GLU A 25 13.69 -8.86 -14.33
C GLU A 25 13.17 -7.53 -13.75
N PRO A 26 12.18 -6.89 -14.41
CA PRO A 26 11.52 -5.73 -13.85
C PRO A 26 10.83 -6.09 -12.53
N SER A 27 10.75 -5.12 -11.61
CA SER A 27 10.10 -5.32 -10.30
C SER A 27 8.63 -5.70 -10.49
N ARG A 28 8.32 -6.99 -10.31
CA ARG A 28 6.98 -7.56 -10.27
C ARG A 28 6.74 -8.21 -8.91
N VAL A 29 5.49 -8.24 -8.50
CA VAL A 29 5.06 -8.99 -7.31
C VAL A 29 4.82 -10.43 -7.74
N TYR A 30 5.36 -11.37 -6.97
CA TYR A 30 5.18 -12.80 -7.18
C TYR A 30 4.54 -13.40 -5.93
N CYS A 31 3.42 -14.08 -6.11
CA CYS A 31 2.70 -14.78 -5.04
C CYS A 31 2.89 -16.29 -5.21
N PHE A 32 3.11 -16.99 -4.10
CA PHE A 32 3.18 -18.44 -4.06
C PHE A 32 2.74 -18.94 -2.68
N GLY A 33 2.17 -20.14 -2.63
CA GLY A 33 1.78 -20.81 -1.40
C GLY A 33 2.96 -21.45 -0.67
N ILE A 34 2.82 -21.65 0.64
CA ILE A 34 3.85 -22.35 1.44
C ILE A 34 4.04 -23.81 0.98
N GLU A 35 2.99 -24.39 0.39
CA GLU A 35 3.00 -25.70 -0.24
C GLU A 35 3.80 -25.76 -1.55
N GLU A 36 4.07 -24.62 -2.20
CA GLU A 36 4.86 -24.56 -3.44
C GLU A 36 6.36 -24.61 -3.18
N GLY A 37 6.83 -24.14 -2.02
CA GLY A 37 8.23 -24.21 -1.63
C GLY A 37 8.68 -23.08 -0.70
N SER A 38 9.96 -23.10 -0.34
CA SER A 38 10.64 -22.06 0.43
C SER A 38 11.45 -21.13 -0.49
N LEU A 39 11.66 -19.87 -0.08
CA LEU A 39 12.51 -18.96 -0.83
C LEU A 39 13.97 -19.38 -0.72
N PHE A 40 14.59 -19.65 -1.87
CA PHE A 40 16.01 -19.93 -1.99
C PHE A 40 16.68 -18.83 -2.81
N ILE A 41 17.76 -18.26 -2.27
CA ILE A 41 18.47 -17.12 -2.88
C ILE A 41 19.86 -17.59 -3.27
N GLU A 42 20.17 -17.50 -4.56
CA GLU A 42 21.46 -17.91 -5.11
C GLU A 42 22.21 -16.69 -5.66
N ALA A 43 23.43 -16.45 -5.17
CA ALA A 43 24.27 -15.40 -5.72
C ALA A 43 24.67 -15.72 -7.17
N THR A 44 24.57 -14.75 -8.08
CA THR A 44 24.99 -14.95 -9.47
C THR A 44 26.51 -14.91 -9.59
N PRO A 45 27.14 -15.79 -10.41
CA PRO A 45 28.58 -15.77 -10.62
C PRO A 45 29.04 -14.39 -11.10
N GLN A 46 30.13 -13.91 -10.51
CA GLN A 46 30.65 -12.57 -10.77
C GLN A 46 32.15 -12.65 -11.08
N SER A 47 32.59 -11.92 -12.11
CA SER A 47 33.97 -11.92 -12.60
C SER A 47 34.79 -10.71 -12.12
N ASP A 48 34.13 -9.70 -11.55
CA ASP A 48 34.75 -8.51 -10.99
C ASP A 48 34.61 -8.46 -9.46
N ILE A 49 35.37 -7.56 -8.83
CA ILE A 49 35.36 -7.36 -7.36
C ILE A 49 34.30 -6.34 -6.91
N SER A 50 33.38 -5.95 -7.80
CA SER A 50 32.37 -4.95 -7.48
C SER A 50 31.37 -5.50 -6.46
N ARG A 51 30.82 -4.62 -5.63
CA ARG A 51 29.82 -5.03 -4.65
C ARG A 51 28.45 -5.11 -5.32
N LYS A 52 27.87 -6.30 -5.40
CA LYS A 52 26.46 -6.49 -5.74
C LYS A 52 25.61 -6.67 -4.47
N ILE A 53 24.44 -6.06 -4.44
CA ILE A 53 23.50 -6.14 -3.31
C ILE A 53 22.15 -6.56 -3.88
N THR A 54 21.68 -7.74 -3.45
CA THR A 54 20.30 -8.15 -3.69
C THR A 54 19.44 -7.71 -2.52
N ALA A 55 18.39 -6.95 -2.81
CA ALA A 55 17.39 -6.56 -1.85
C ALA A 55 15.99 -6.80 -2.45
N PHE A 56 15.14 -7.46 -1.67
CA PHE A 56 13.74 -7.70 -2.02
C PHE A 56 12.88 -7.52 -0.76
N GLN A 57 11.58 -7.31 -0.97
CA GLN A 57 10.59 -7.28 0.09
C GLN A 57 9.72 -8.52 -0.06
N TYR A 58 9.22 -9.05 1.05
CA TYR A 58 8.24 -10.11 1.06
C TYR A 58 7.17 -9.80 2.11
N GLU A 59 5.97 -10.32 1.90
CA GLU A 59 4.89 -10.25 2.87
C GLU A 59 4.30 -11.64 3.04
N LEU A 60 4.05 -12.04 4.29
CA LEU A 60 3.38 -13.29 4.61
C LEU A 60 1.89 -13.01 4.80
N LEU A 61 1.04 -13.67 4.01
CA LEU A 61 -0.42 -13.52 4.10
C LEU A 61 -1.04 -14.76 4.77
N SER A 62 -1.98 -14.54 5.69
CA SER A 62 -2.56 -15.59 6.55
C SER A 62 -3.72 -16.38 5.91
N GLN A 63 -4.17 -16.08 4.69
CA GLN A 63 -5.42 -16.64 4.14
C GLN A 63 -5.31 -17.33 2.77
N ARG A 64 -6.04 -18.45 2.69
CA ARG A 64 -6.12 -19.43 1.60
C ARG A 64 -7.10 -18.98 0.50
N SER A 65 -6.67 -18.09 -0.39
CA SER A 65 -7.22 -18.00 -1.76
C SER A 65 -6.37 -17.09 -2.61
N SER A 66 -5.94 -17.60 -3.76
CA SER A 66 -5.27 -16.86 -4.82
C SER A 66 -6.18 -15.78 -5.40
N ALA A 67 -6.07 -14.56 -4.87
CA ALA A 67 -6.51 -13.36 -5.57
C ALA A 67 -5.55 -12.25 -5.14
N ASP A 68 -4.44 -12.16 -5.86
CA ASP A 68 -3.22 -11.41 -5.52
C ASP A 68 -3.43 -9.92 -5.25
N LEU A 69 -4.56 -9.36 -5.67
CA LEU A 69 -4.98 -7.97 -5.43
C LEU A 69 -6.01 -7.83 -4.31
N ARG A 70 -6.94 -8.79 -4.18
CA ARG A 70 -7.97 -8.79 -3.13
C ARG A 70 -7.39 -9.04 -1.74
N SER A 71 -6.25 -9.73 -1.67
CA SER A 71 -5.51 -9.86 -0.42
C SER A 71 -4.76 -8.59 -0.04
N MET A 72 -4.45 -7.70 -1.00
CA MET A 72 -3.72 -6.45 -0.78
C MET A 72 -4.61 -5.26 -0.49
N ALA A 73 -5.79 -5.21 -1.13
CA ALA A 73 -6.76 -4.14 -1.01
C ALA A 73 -7.86 -4.49 -0.01
N ALA A 74 -8.40 -3.48 0.67
CA ALA A 74 -9.62 -3.66 1.45
C ALA A 74 -10.82 -3.96 0.53
N PRO A 75 -11.83 -4.72 1.00
CA PRO A 75 -13.06 -4.93 0.25
C PRO A 75 -13.76 -3.59 -0.01
N CYS A 76 -14.55 -3.52 -1.09
CA CYS A 76 -15.25 -2.30 -1.50
C CYS A 76 -16.44 -1.90 -0.61
N GLN A 77 -16.53 -2.46 0.59
CA GLN A 77 -17.58 -2.12 1.55
C GLN A 77 -17.21 -0.82 2.28
N PRO A 78 -18.16 0.10 2.49
CA PRO A 78 -17.94 1.25 3.36
C PRO A 78 -17.48 0.80 4.75
N CYS A 79 -16.41 1.42 5.26
CA CYS A 79 -15.96 1.19 6.63
C CYS A 79 -17.02 1.65 7.64
N SER A 80 -17.19 0.86 8.69
CA SER A 80 -17.96 1.23 9.88
C SER A 80 -17.27 2.33 10.68
N ASP A 81 -18.01 2.98 11.58
CA ASP A 81 -17.49 4.07 12.40
C ASP A 81 -16.27 3.66 13.25
N SER A 82 -16.30 2.45 13.83
CA SER A 82 -15.18 1.91 14.61
C SER A 82 -13.96 1.59 13.74
N GLU A 83 -14.17 1.07 12.52
CA GLU A 83 -13.10 0.82 11.56
C GLU A 83 -12.44 2.13 11.12
N VAL A 84 -13.21 3.18 10.86
CA VAL A 84 -12.68 4.51 10.51
C VAL A 84 -11.81 5.07 11.64
N LEU A 85 -12.30 5.01 12.89
CA LEU A 85 -11.57 5.50 14.05
C LEU A 85 -10.28 4.71 14.30
N LEU A 86 -10.30 3.39 14.10
CA LEU A 86 -9.11 2.57 14.24
C LEU A 86 -8.13 2.80 13.08
N ALA A 87 -8.63 2.92 11.85
CA ALA A 87 -7.81 2.99 10.65
C ALA A 87 -6.91 4.23 10.62
N VAL A 88 -7.37 5.38 11.10
CA VAL A 88 -6.51 6.58 11.17
C VAL A 88 -5.30 6.37 12.07
N CYS A 89 -5.42 5.51 13.09
CA CYS A 89 -4.37 5.22 14.06
C CYS A 89 -3.42 4.11 13.61
N THR A 90 -3.92 3.04 12.99
CA THR A 90 -3.15 1.80 12.77
C THR A 90 -2.64 1.61 11.35
N SER A 91 -3.20 2.34 10.38
CA SER A 91 -2.84 2.22 8.97
C SER A 91 -1.39 2.57 8.70
N ASP A 92 -0.82 2.03 7.62
CA ASP A 92 0.53 2.39 7.18
C ASP A 92 0.60 3.84 6.72
N PHE A 93 -0.50 4.38 6.20
CA PHE A 93 -0.68 5.80 5.98
C PHE A 93 -2.06 6.28 6.44
N ALA A 94 -2.11 7.54 6.87
CA ALA A 94 -3.35 8.26 7.11
C ALA A 94 -3.17 9.74 6.70
N ALA A 95 -4.07 10.26 5.87
CA ALA A 95 -3.94 11.58 5.28
C ALA A 95 -5.30 12.24 5.02
N ARG A 96 -5.33 13.58 5.07
CA ARG A 96 -6.43 14.41 4.58
C ARG A 96 -6.09 14.94 3.21
N GLY A 97 -7.01 14.84 2.26
CA GLY A 97 -6.79 15.37 0.92
C GLY A 97 -7.99 15.34 0.00
N THR A 98 -7.72 15.55 -1.28
CA THR A 98 -8.71 15.61 -2.36
C THR A 98 -8.30 14.69 -3.51
N ILE A 99 -9.29 14.18 -4.24
CA ILE A 99 -9.08 13.40 -5.47
C ILE A 99 -8.82 14.38 -6.61
N ARG A 100 -7.71 14.18 -7.35
CA ARG A 100 -7.34 14.96 -8.54
C ARG A 100 -7.76 14.26 -9.83
N GLY A 101 -7.74 12.94 -9.83
CA GLY A 101 -8.08 12.12 -10.98
C GLY A 101 -8.17 10.66 -10.59
N VAL A 102 -8.83 9.87 -11.44
CA VAL A 102 -8.93 8.41 -11.31
C VAL A 102 -8.64 7.81 -12.66
N GLU A 103 -7.69 6.87 -12.70
CA GLU A 103 -7.34 6.09 -13.88
C GLU A 103 -7.66 4.62 -13.60
N HIS A 104 -8.24 3.91 -14.57
CA HIS A 104 -8.62 2.51 -14.43
C HIS A 104 -7.66 1.62 -15.21
N GLU A 105 -6.86 0.84 -14.49
CA GLU A 105 -5.88 -0.08 -15.04
C GLU A 105 -6.50 -1.48 -15.12
N LYS A 106 -7.24 -1.75 -16.20
CA LYS A 106 -7.94 -3.03 -16.42
C LYS A 106 -7.01 -4.24 -16.41
N ASP A 107 -5.80 -4.09 -16.92
CA ASP A 107 -4.81 -5.18 -16.97
C ASP A 107 -4.34 -5.62 -15.58
N GLN A 108 -4.54 -4.78 -14.56
CA GLN A 108 -4.16 -5.04 -13.18
C GLN A 108 -5.37 -5.11 -12.24
N ASP A 109 -6.60 -5.19 -12.77
CA ASP A 109 -7.85 -5.16 -11.99
C ASP A 109 -7.88 -4.08 -10.88
N ALA A 110 -7.23 -2.94 -11.15
CA ALA A 110 -7.00 -1.87 -10.17
C ALA A 110 -7.43 -0.50 -10.71
N SER A 111 -7.76 0.40 -9.79
CA SER A 111 -7.96 1.83 -10.07
C SER A 111 -6.92 2.65 -9.32
N LEU A 112 -6.28 3.57 -10.04
CA LEU A 112 -5.27 4.47 -9.53
C LEU A 112 -5.92 5.84 -9.25
N ILE A 113 -5.92 6.24 -7.98
CA ILE A 113 -6.50 7.51 -7.52
C ILE A 113 -5.35 8.50 -7.32
N ALA A 114 -5.26 9.52 -8.17
CA ALA A 114 -4.33 10.62 -7.97
C ALA A 114 -4.85 11.53 -6.85
N VAL A 115 -4.06 11.73 -5.81
CA VAL A 115 -4.47 12.50 -4.62
C VAL A 115 -3.57 13.72 -4.38
N SER A 116 -4.19 14.78 -3.85
CA SER A 116 -3.50 15.96 -3.33
C SER A 116 -3.83 16.09 -1.86
N LEU A 117 -2.83 15.93 -1.01
CA LEU A 117 -2.97 15.90 0.44
C LEU A 117 -2.67 17.27 1.04
N SER A 118 -3.61 17.76 1.84
CA SER A 118 -3.47 18.98 2.66
C SER A 118 -2.80 18.67 3.99
N ARG A 119 -2.97 17.45 4.51
CA ARG A 119 -2.35 16.99 5.75
C ARG A 119 -1.97 15.52 5.66
N LEU A 120 -0.81 15.19 6.21
CA LEU A 120 -0.35 13.82 6.35
C LEU A 120 -0.15 13.52 7.83
N TYR A 121 -0.99 12.66 8.40
CA TYR A 121 -0.92 12.27 9.81
C TYR A 121 0.20 11.26 10.04
N GLN A 122 0.29 10.27 9.14
CA GLN A 122 1.37 9.30 9.14
C GLN A 122 1.60 8.70 7.74
N GLN A 123 2.84 8.29 7.49
CA GLN A 123 3.20 7.33 6.44
C GLN A 123 4.43 6.53 6.92
N LYS A 124 4.33 5.20 6.99
CA LYS A 124 5.44 4.34 7.43
C LYS A 124 6.59 4.30 6.43
N SER A 125 6.26 4.40 5.14
CA SER A 125 7.23 4.57 4.06
C SER A 125 6.80 5.70 3.13
N ARG A 126 7.75 6.25 2.35
CA ARG A 126 7.51 7.42 1.51
C ARG A 126 6.81 7.02 0.21
N VAL A 127 5.48 7.12 0.21
CA VAL A 127 4.62 6.94 -0.97
C VAL A 127 4.02 8.26 -1.46
N PHE A 128 3.97 9.27 -0.60
CA PHE A 128 3.54 10.63 -0.94
C PHE A 128 4.72 11.59 -0.95
N ALA A 129 4.94 12.25 -2.09
CA ALA A 129 6.00 13.21 -2.28
C ALA A 129 5.55 14.60 -1.84
N SER A 130 6.39 15.30 -1.08
CA SER A 130 6.14 16.70 -0.73
C SER A 130 6.43 17.59 -1.94
N VAL A 131 5.49 18.46 -2.28
CA VAL A 131 5.67 19.46 -3.34
C VAL A 131 6.15 20.76 -2.71
N GLY A 132 7.28 21.30 -3.18
CA GLY A 132 7.88 22.53 -2.66
C GLY A 132 6.99 23.75 -2.86
N GLY A 133 6.71 24.48 -1.78
CA GLY A 133 5.89 25.70 -1.77
C GLY A 133 5.70 26.24 -0.34
N ARG A 134 5.12 27.45 -0.21
CA ARG A 134 4.85 28.10 1.11
C ARG A 134 3.89 27.29 1.99
N ALA A 135 3.04 26.45 1.39
CA ALA A 135 2.16 25.52 2.08
C ALA A 135 2.65 24.08 1.85
N ARG A 136 2.83 23.33 2.93
CA ARG A 136 3.25 21.93 2.88
C ARG A 136 2.12 21.09 2.28
N ARG A 137 2.28 20.69 1.02
CA ARG A 137 1.35 19.78 0.33
C ARG A 137 2.09 18.53 -0.10
N TRP A 138 1.34 17.44 -0.22
CA TRP A 138 1.84 16.20 -0.77
C TRP A 138 0.99 15.73 -1.95
N VAL A 139 1.62 15.04 -2.87
CA VAL A 139 0.98 14.39 -4.00
C VAL A 139 1.43 12.95 -4.08
N GLY A 140 0.57 12.11 -4.64
CA GLY A 140 0.87 10.72 -4.90
C GLY A 140 -0.35 10.00 -5.41
N HIS A 141 -0.29 8.68 -5.37
CA HIS A 141 -1.36 7.82 -5.85
C HIS A 141 -1.78 6.83 -4.77
N VAL A 142 -3.05 6.47 -4.78
CA VAL A 142 -3.61 5.40 -3.95
C VAL A 142 -4.33 4.41 -4.86
N ARG A 143 -4.03 3.12 -4.72
CA ARG A 143 -4.63 2.04 -5.49
C ARG A 143 -5.83 1.45 -4.75
N THR A 144 -6.81 0.99 -5.50
CA THR A 144 -7.96 0.20 -4.99
C THR A 144 -8.43 -0.77 -6.07
N LEU A 145 -9.31 -1.71 -5.72
CA LEU A 145 -9.83 -2.68 -6.68
C LEU A 145 -10.70 -1.99 -7.73
N LEU A 146 -10.61 -2.44 -8.98
CA LEU A 146 -11.43 -1.93 -10.08
C LEU A 146 -12.93 -2.12 -9.82
N GLU A 147 -13.32 -3.22 -9.16
CA GLU A 147 -14.71 -3.53 -8.80
C GLU A 147 -15.31 -2.53 -7.79
N CYS A 148 -14.49 -1.74 -7.08
CA CYS A 148 -14.97 -0.68 -6.19
C CYS A 148 -15.60 0.49 -6.95
N GLY A 149 -15.37 0.59 -8.27
CA GLY A 149 -16.04 1.57 -9.12
C GLY A 149 -15.82 3.02 -8.70
N VAL A 150 -14.62 3.33 -8.17
CA VAL A 150 -14.29 4.68 -7.69
C VAL A 150 -14.40 5.69 -8.82
N LYS A 151 -14.98 6.84 -8.51
CA LYS A 151 -15.16 7.95 -9.45
C LYS A 151 -14.49 9.20 -8.91
N PRO A 152 -14.09 10.13 -9.80
CA PRO A 152 -13.74 11.47 -9.38
C PRO A 152 -14.86 12.06 -8.54
N GLY A 153 -14.50 12.68 -7.41
CA GLY A 153 -15.46 13.21 -6.45
C GLY A 153 -14.94 14.48 -5.80
N GLU A 154 -15.84 15.45 -5.66
CA GLU A 154 -15.56 16.71 -4.98
C GLU A 154 -15.54 16.55 -3.45
N GLY A 155 -14.73 17.40 -2.81
CA GLY A 155 -14.59 17.49 -1.36
C GLY A 155 -13.32 16.85 -0.81
N GLU A 156 -13.17 16.95 0.50
CA GLU A 156 -12.04 16.38 1.23
C GLU A 156 -12.40 15.01 1.82
N PHE A 157 -11.42 14.12 1.81
CA PHE A 157 -11.51 12.76 2.29
C PHE A 157 -10.38 12.48 3.28
N LEU A 158 -10.66 11.59 4.23
CA LEU A 158 -9.63 10.93 5.01
C LEU A 158 -9.21 9.67 4.24
N PHE A 159 -7.98 9.61 3.76
CA PHE A 159 -7.41 8.42 3.14
C PHE A 159 -6.61 7.63 4.17
N THR A 160 -6.98 6.38 4.41
CA THR A 160 -6.21 5.44 5.22
C THR A 160 -5.93 4.17 4.43
N GLY A 161 -4.88 3.44 4.78
CA GLY A 161 -4.60 2.16 4.14
C GLY A 161 -3.22 1.59 4.40
N SER A 162 -2.92 0.52 3.67
CA SER A 162 -1.67 -0.21 3.74
C SER A 162 -0.67 0.29 2.69
N ILE A 163 0.63 0.14 2.96
CA ILE A 163 1.67 0.34 1.96
C ILE A 163 2.30 -1.02 1.66
N ARG A 164 2.13 -1.51 0.43
CA ARG A 164 2.64 -2.81 -0.03
C ARG A 164 3.56 -2.62 -1.21
N PHE A 165 4.79 -3.13 -1.10
CA PHE A 165 5.79 -3.07 -2.16
C PHE A 165 6.06 -1.66 -2.72
N GLY A 166 5.88 -0.62 -1.89
CA GLY A 166 6.05 0.79 -2.27
C GLY A 166 4.80 1.43 -2.90
N GLU A 167 3.69 0.73 -2.94
CA GLU A 167 2.40 1.22 -3.42
C GLU A 167 1.42 1.42 -2.25
N ALA A 168 0.70 2.53 -2.25
CA ALA A 168 -0.34 2.79 -1.26
C ALA A 168 -1.66 2.13 -1.70
N TRP A 169 -2.19 1.23 -0.89
CA TRP A 169 -3.45 0.54 -1.10
C TRP A 169 -4.52 1.10 -0.17
N LEU A 170 -5.68 1.43 -0.73
CA LEU A 170 -6.77 2.06 0.00
C LEU A 170 -7.42 1.08 0.99
N GLY A 171 -7.57 1.53 2.23
CA GLY A 171 -8.39 0.92 3.27
C GLY A 171 -9.73 1.63 3.40
N CYS A 172 -9.77 2.73 4.17
CA CYS A 172 -10.97 3.56 4.32
C CYS A 172 -10.79 4.92 3.64
N ALA A 173 -11.89 5.44 3.08
CA ALA A 173 -11.95 6.75 2.43
C ALA A 173 -13.22 7.56 2.76
N PRO A 174 -13.61 7.74 4.04
CA PRO A 174 -14.78 8.54 4.35
C PRO A 174 -14.55 10.02 3.98
N ARG A 175 -15.64 10.77 3.80
CA ARG A 175 -15.52 12.22 3.69
C ARG A 175 -14.96 12.77 4.99
N TYR A 176 -14.05 13.74 4.90
CA TYR A 176 -13.36 14.26 6.07
C TYR A 176 -14.32 14.87 7.10
N LYS A 177 -15.40 15.51 6.65
CA LYS A 177 -16.46 16.05 7.53
C LYS A 177 -17.13 14.96 8.38
N ASP A 178 -17.31 13.77 7.82
CA ASP A 178 -17.98 12.66 8.50
C ASP A 178 -17.01 12.06 9.54
N PHE A 179 -15.73 11.93 9.18
CA PHE A 179 -14.66 11.58 10.12
C PHE A 179 -14.57 12.57 11.29
N LEU A 180 -14.60 13.89 11.03
CA LEU A 180 -14.54 14.90 12.09
C LEU A 180 -15.68 14.73 13.10
N ARG A 181 -16.92 14.51 12.61
CA ARG A 181 -18.07 14.24 13.47
C ARG A 181 -17.82 13.01 14.35
N LEU A 182 -17.47 11.88 13.73
CA LEU A 182 -17.21 10.62 14.43
C LEU A 182 -16.08 10.74 15.47
N TYR A 183 -14.97 11.37 15.09
CA TYR A 183 -13.82 11.56 15.97
C TYR A 183 -14.14 12.50 17.13
N SER A 184 -14.91 13.57 16.89
CA SER A 184 -15.32 14.50 17.95
C SER A 184 -16.20 13.83 19.01
N GLU A 185 -17.13 12.97 18.57
CA GLU A 185 -18.00 12.18 19.44
C GLU A 185 -17.18 11.18 20.26
N ALA A 186 -16.30 10.41 19.61
CA ALA A 186 -15.41 9.48 20.29
C ALA A 186 -14.47 10.17 21.29
N ARG A 187 -13.98 11.38 20.97
CA ARG A 187 -13.13 12.18 21.87
C ARG A 187 -13.89 12.67 23.10
N GLN A 188 -15.16 13.07 22.94
CA GLN A 188 -15.99 13.49 24.07
C GLN A 188 -16.32 12.32 25.00
N LEU A 189 -16.54 11.13 24.43
CA LEU A 189 -16.80 9.90 25.19
C LEU A 189 -15.53 9.23 25.75
N GLY A 190 -14.34 9.69 25.35
CA GLY A 190 -13.06 9.07 25.73
C GLY A 190 -12.83 7.69 25.12
N THR A 191 -13.50 7.39 24.00
CA THR A 191 -13.42 6.10 23.29
C THR A 191 -12.55 6.15 22.03
N ASN A 192 -11.90 7.28 21.76
CA ASN A 192 -11.01 7.42 20.62
C ASN A 192 -9.76 6.53 20.79
N PRO A 193 -9.40 5.70 19.79
CA PRO A 193 -8.30 4.73 19.92
C PRO A 193 -6.92 5.38 19.93
N CYS A 194 -6.78 6.60 19.39
CA CYS A 194 -5.58 7.41 19.48
C CYS A 194 -5.90 8.91 19.39
N GLN A 195 -4.91 9.76 19.68
CA GLN A 195 -5.03 11.20 19.49
C GLN A 195 -4.61 11.58 18.06
N VAL A 196 -5.55 12.15 17.31
CA VAL A 196 -5.36 12.75 15.99
C VAL A 196 -5.54 14.25 16.10
N ASP A 197 -4.58 14.99 15.57
CA ASP A 197 -4.71 16.44 15.40
C ASP A 197 -5.60 16.70 14.19
N THR A 198 -6.81 17.20 14.42
CA THR A 198 -7.83 17.38 13.38
C THR A 198 -7.90 18.79 12.80
N ASP A 199 -7.12 19.72 13.37
CA ASP A 199 -7.23 21.16 13.16
C ASP A 199 -6.48 21.66 11.90
#